data_AF-A0A9N8ZAV5-F1
#
_entry.id   AF-A0A9N8ZAV5-F1
#
_cell.length_a   1.000
_cell.length_b   1.000
_cell.length_c   1.000
_cell.angle_alpha   90.00
_cell.angle_beta   90.00
_cell.angle_gamma   90.00
#
_symmetry.space_group_name_H-M   'P 1'
#
loop_
_entity.id
_entity.type
_entity.pdbx_description
1 polymer ?
#
loop_
_entity_poly.entity_id
_entity_poly.type
_entity_poly.pdbx_seq_one_letter_code
_entity_poly.pdbx_strand_id
1 'polypeptide(L)' 'MNDVSGQALQILFGFRPPVSETDPRFYTELMEKCWCVNSKDRPTAEELCERFKSWMDDETKIKRLNEYLEKYIM' A
#
# COMPACT_ATOMS: atom_id res chain seq x y z
N MET A 1 11.56 -22.96 14.30
CA MET A 1 12.44 -22.37 13.26
C MET A 1 11.52 -21.78 12.22
N ASN A 2 11.53 -20.46 12.08
CA ASN A 2 10.55 -19.77 11.26
C ASN A 2 10.96 -19.96 9.79
N ASP A 3 10.11 -20.62 9.01
CA ASP A 3 10.35 -20.93 7.61
C ASP A 3 10.28 -19.65 6.78
N VAL A 4 11.41 -18.93 6.71
CA VAL A 4 11.60 -17.77 5.83
C VAL A 4 11.46 -18.18 4.35
N SER A 5 11.69 -19.46 4.04
CA SER A 5 11.63 -20.02 2.70
C SER A 5 10.20 -20.01 2.13
N GLY A 6 9.19 -20.37 2.92
CA GLY A 6 7.80 -20.41 2.47
C GLY A 6 7.24 -19.05 2.05
N GLN A 7 7.57 -17.98 2.79
CA GLN A 7 7.06 -16.63 2.51
C GLN A 7 7.68 -16.03 1.23
N ALA A 8 8.99 -16.23 1.04
CA ALA A 8 9.67 -15.75 -0.16
C ALA A 8 9.11 -16.40 -1.44
N LEU A 9 8.83 -17.71 -1.40
CA LEU A 9 8.19 -18.42 -2.51
C LEU A 9 6.77 -17.90 -2.80
N GLN A 10 5.96 -17.63 -1.78
CA GLN A 10 4.63 -17.04 -1.98
C GLN A 10 4.70 -15.68 -2.68
N ILE A 11 5.65 -14.82 -2.29
CA ILE A 11 5.83 -13.51 -2.94
C ILE A 11 6.23 -13.66 -4.42
N LEU A 12 7.10 -14.64 -4.74
CA LEU A 12 7.51 -14.96 -6.11
C LEU A 12 6.33 -15.42 -6.97
N PHE A 13 5.39 -16.16 -6.40
CA PHE A 13 4.15 -16.57 -7.06
C PHE A 13 3.07 -15.47 -7.10
N GLY A 14 3.40 -14.25 -6.68
CA GLY A 14 2.49 -13.11 -6.76
C GLY A 14 1.52 -13.00 -5.59
N PHE A 15 1.63 -13.83 -4.56
CA PHE A 15 0.81 -13.66 -3.36
C PHE A 15 1.17 -12.35 -2.66
N ARG A 16 0.14 -11.60 -2.24
CA ARG A 16 0.24 -10.33 -1.52
C ARG A 16 -0.70 -10.35 -0.33
N PRO A 17 -0.43 -9.53 0.71
CA PRO A 17 -1.40 -9.26 1.76
C PRO A 17 -2.78 -8.94 1.19
N PRO A 18 -3.87 -9.47 1.78
CA PRO A 18 -5.22 -9.13 1.37
C PRO A 18 -5.47 -7.64 1.59
N VAL A 19 -6.18 -7.03 0.65
CA VAL A 19 -6.64 -5.64 0.73
C VAL A 19 -8.10 -5.66 1.17
N SER A 20 -8.46 -4.90 2.21
CA SER A 20 -9.85 -4.81 2.63
C SER A 20 -10.60 -3.77 1.79
N GLU A 21 -11.85 -4.05 1.44
CA GLU A 21 -12.72 -3.10 0.72
C GLU A 21 -13.03 -1.84 1.54
N THR A 22 -12.81 -1.90 2.86
CA THR A 22 -13.01 -0.77 3.77
C THR A 22 -11.78 0.14 3.91
N ASP A 23 -10.66 -0.27 3.32
CA ASP A 23 -9.42 0.48 3.34
C ASP A 23 -9.52 1.66 2.34
N PRO A 24 -8.86 2.80 2.59
CA PRO A 24 -8.88 3.92 1.66
C PRO A 24 -8.39 3.51 0.26
N ARG A 25 -9.31 3.45 -0.70
CA ARG A 25 -9.06 2.95 -2.08
C ARG A 25 -7.81 3.55 -2.74
N PHE A 26 -7.58 4.85 -2.56
CA PHE A 26 -6.41 5.51 -3.16
C PHE A 26 -5.07 5.06 -2.56
N TYR A 27 -5.09 4.61 -1.30
CA TYR A 27 -3.93 4.07 -0.62
C TYR A 27 -3.71 2.61 -1.01
N THR A 28 -4.77 1.81 -1.10
CA THR A 28 -4.67 0.41 -1.53
C THR A 28 -4.23 0.28 -2.97
N GLU A 29 -4.75 1.11 -3.88
CA GLU A 29 -4.27 1.19 -5.26
C GLU A 29 -2.78 1.57 -5.32
N LEU A 30 -2.28 2.40 -4.40
CA LEU A 30 -0.86 2.70 -4.31
C LEU A 30 -0.06 1.48 -3.81
N MET A 31 -0.49 0.82 -2.74
CA MET A 31 0.15 -0.40 -2.24
C MET A 31 0.24 -1.45 -3.36
N GLU A 32 -0.85 -1.59 -4.12
CA GLU A 32 -0.93 -2.49 -5.27
C GLU A 32 0.09 -2.23 -6.35
N LYS A 33 0.32 -0.95 -6.69
CA LYS A 33 1.38 -0.56 -7.62
C LYS A 33 2.78 -0.81 -7.04
N CYS A 34 3.01 -0.50 -5.76
CA CYS A 34 4.31 -0.67 -5.11
C CYS A 34 4.82 -2.11 -5.13
N TRP A 35 3.92 -3.09 -4.99
CA TRP A 35 4.29 -4.49 -4.95
C TRP A 35 4.01 -5.24 -6.26
N CYS A 36 3.85 -4.53 -7.38
CA CYS A 36 3.63 -5.15 -8.69
C CYS A 36 4.73 -6.16 -9.02
N VAL A 37 4.35 -7.30 -9.62
CA VAL A 37 5.28 -8.37 -10.02
C VAL A 37 6.29 -7.82 -11.02
N ASN A 38 5.83 -7.04 -11.99
CA ASN A 38 6.69 -6.32 -12.91
C ASN A 38 7.28 -5.09 -12.21
N SER A 39 8.61 -5.06 -12.08
CA SER A 39 9.32 -3.96 -11.43
C SER A 39 9.17 -2.63 -12.16
N LYS A 40 8.93 -2.64 -13.48
CA LYS A 40 8.76 -1.42 -14.28
C LYS A 40 7.44 -0.70 -14.03
N ASP A 41 6.45 -1.41 -13.49
CA ASP A 41 5.13 -0.84 -13.17
C ASP A 41 5.08 -0.28 -11.74
N ARG A 42 6.17 -0.45 -10.98
CA ARG A 42 6.28 0.11 -9.62
C ARG A 42 6.58 1.60 -9.72
N PRO A 43 5.99 2.42 -8.84
CA PRO A 43 6.32 3.82 -8.77
C PRO A 43 7.76 4.00 -8.30
N THR A 44 8.42 5.00 -8.87
CA THR A 44 9.71 5.50 -8.38
C THR A 44 9.54 6.22 -7.04
N ALA A 45 10.64 6.40 -6.32
CA ALA A 45 10.62 7.18 -5.08
C ALA A 45 10.18 8.65 -5.31
N GLU A 46 10.52 9.22 -6.47
CA GLU A 46 10.10 10.58 -6.87
C GLU A 46 8.58 10.66 -7.04
N GLU A 47 7.99 9.75 -7.81
CA GLU A 47 6.53 9.68 -8.00
C GLU A 47 5.78 9.44 -6.68
N LEU A 48 6.36 8.68 -5.76
CA LEU A 48 5.80 8.50 -4.41
C LEU A 48 5.83 9.81 -3.62
N CYS A 49 6.97 10.51 -3.61
CA CYS A 49 7.11 11.80 -2.93
C CYS A 49 6.11 12.84 -3.44
N GLU A 50 5.95 12.96 -4.76
CA GLU A 50 4.96 13.86 -5.37
C GLU A 50 3.53 13.49 -4.99
N ARG A 51 3.22 12.19 -5.03
CA ARG A 51 1.90 11.68 -4.62
C ARG A 51 1.59 12.02 -3.18
N PHE A 52 2.50 11.76 -2.26
CA PHE A 52 2.30 12.05 -0.85
C PHE A 52 2.17 13.54 -0.57
N LYS A 53 2.93 14.40 -1.26
CA LYS A 53 2.73 15.86 -1.22
C LYS A 53 1.30 16.24 -1.63
N SER A 54 0.84 15.71 -2.77
CA SER A 54 -0.54 15.98 -3.24
C SER A 54 -1.62 15.51 -2.28
N TRP A 55 -1.34 14.50 -1.44
CA TRP A 55 -2.28 14.04 -0.42
C TRP A 55 -2.27 14.93 0.81
N MET A 56 -1.12 15.48 1.20
CA MET A 56 -1.04 16.46 2.28
C MET A 56 -1.83 17.74 1.95
N ASP A 57 -1.90 18.10 0.67
CA ASP A 57 -2.70 19.23 0.20
C ASP A 57 -4.20 18.90 0.00
N ASP A 58 -4.60 17.64 0.23
CA ASP A 58 -5.98 17.14 0.06
C ASP A 58 -6.57 16.73 1.42
N GLU A 59 -7.27 17.67 2.05
CA GLU A 59 -7.91 17.47 3.36
C GLU A 59 -8.85 16.25 3.39
N THR A 60 -9.49 15.92 2.26
CA THR A 60 -10.40 14.77 2.18
C THR A 60 -9.62 13.46 2.27
N LYS A 61 -8.46 13.36 1.61
CA LYS A 61 -7.58 12.18 1.73
C LYS A 61 -6.98 12.05 3.12
N ILE A 62 -6.51 13.15 3.71
CA ILE A 62 -5.98 13.15 5.08
C ILE A 62 -7.05 12.68 6.07
N LYS A 63 -8.27 13.22 5.99
CA LYS A 63 -9.39 12.78 6.83
C LYS A 63 -9.65 11.28 6.71
N ARG A 64 -9.73 10.76 5.48
CA ARG A 64 -9.96 9.31 5.25
C ARG A 64 -8.84 8.42 5.78
N LEU A 65 -7.57 8.86 5.69
CA LEU A 65 -6.45 8.12 6.27
C LEU A 65 -6.53 8.11 7.80
N ASN A 66 -6.84 9.26 8.41
CA ASN A 66 -7.00 9.35 9.86
C ASN A 66 -8.14 8.45 10.37
N GLU A 67 -9.31 8.50 9.73
CA GLU A 67 -10.46 7.63 10.05
C GLU A 67 -10.10 6.14 9.92
N TYR A 68 -9.28 5.78 8.93
CA TYR A 68 -8.78 4.41 8.80
C TYR A 68 -7.82 4.03 9.93
N LEU A 69 -6.84 4.89 10.25
CA LEU A 69 -5.84 4.63 11.28
C LEU A 69 -6.46 4.55 12.69
N GLU A 70 -7.48 5.34 12.97
CA GLU A 70 -8.22 5.30 14.24
C GLU A 70 -8.84 3.92 14.52
N LYS A 71 -9.19 3.14 13.48
CA LYS A 71 -9.71 1.77 13.65
C LYS A 71 -8.70 0.80 14.26
N TYR A 72 -7.39 1.09 14.18
CA TYR A 72 -6.32 0.20 14.65
C TYR A 72 -5.72 0.65 16.00
N ILE A 73 -6.18 1.78 16.55
CA ILE A 73 -5.74 2.30 17.86
C ILE A 73 -6.73 1.92 18.99
N MET A 74 -7.85 1.27 18.65
CA MET A 74 -8.73 0.57 19.59
C MET A 74 -8.32 -0.90 19.75
#